data_AF-A0A6L7WLE2-F1
#
_entry.id   AF-A0A6L7WLE2-F1
#
_cell.length_a   1.000
_cell.length_b   1.000
_cell.length_c   1.000
_cell.angle_alpha   90.00
_cell.angle_beta   90.00
_cell.angle_gamma   90.00
#
_symmetry.space_group_name_H-M   'P 1'
#
loop_
_entity.id
_entity.type
_entity.pdbx_description
1 polymer ?
#
loop_
_entity_poly.entity_id
_entity_poly.type
_entity_poly.pdbx_seq_one_letter_code
_entity_poly.pdbx_strand_id
1 'polypeptide(L)'
;MVGIRRAYGLGISSTGMYLRDWLYLGFNEDEAHRRVFDAVRIHIPGTHRLFANVEFADPNIYSRQDRTSDFTSQSYPPLTYAVTTDPVTGVRDGILKRPATDPLVFHVDTSNEFWQMKASLNVHDGHGDPVPIPDNVRLYLLASHPHGGAAGVGAMPADRGACEYVTNTYRSAAPAMRALLVALDAWADRGVEPPPSSYPDVRRGTLASVDEVARTFPAIPGVGFPTRVNGLDVLGFGPTFGPQGGRQTVLPPTRGGSYQVLVPTTDRDGHDIAGIHTVDIAVPVGTNTGWNLHAAGPRGRDLCSLTGSFFPFARTRAEREANGDPRLSLEERYRDHAGFVAAVRRAADESVDRRLLLPEDAEVLVRMAEESDVLR
;
A
#
# COMPACT_ATOMS: atom_id res chain seq x y z
N MET A 1 24.86 33.49 -5.20
CA MET A 1 23.68 32.82 -5.79
C MET A 1 23.25 31.73 -4.83
N VAL A 2 22.02 31.78 -4.34
CA VAL A 2 21.45 30.66 -3.58
C VAL A 2 21.00 29.64 -4.63
N GLY A 3 21.87 28.68 -4.95
CA GLY A 3 21.54 27.59 -5.88
C GLY A 3 20.58 26.59 -5.26
N ILE A 4 19.90 25.81 -6.10
CA ILE A 4 19.14 24.64 -5.64
C ILE A 4 20.13 23.65 -5.02
N ARG A 5 19.91 23.30 -3.75
CA ARG A 5 20.78 22.37 -3.01
C ARG A 5 20.30 20.92 -3.06
N ARG A 6 18.97 20.73 -3.13
CA ARG A 6 18.31 19.43 -3.22
C ARG A 6 17.11 19.51 -4.15
N ALA A 7 16.88 18.45 -4.90
CA ALA A 7 15.69 18.27 -5.72
C ALA A 7 14.99 16.95 -5.36
N TYR A 8 13.66 17.02 -5.18
CA TYR A 8 12.84 15.91 -4.74
C TYR A 8 11.77 15.58 -5.79
N GLY A 9 11.57 14.28 -6.05
CA GLY A 9 10.47 13.80 -6.89
C GLY A 9 9.33 13.19 -6.05
N LEU A 10 8.08 13.50 -6.39
CA LEU A 10 6.89 12.85 -5.81
C LEU A 10 6.02 12.29 -6.92
N GLY A 11 5.71 11.00 -6.84
CA GLY A 11 4.70 10.34 -7.65
C GLY A 11 3.66 9.67 -6.76
N ILE A 12 2.39 9.82 -7.11
CA ILE A 12 1.24 9.19 -6.44
C ILE A 12 0.42 8.43 -7.48
N SER A 13 0.08 7.17 -7.19
CA SER A 13 -0.73 6.31 -8.07
C SER A 13 -0.09 6.21 -9.46
N SER A 14 -0.77 6.54 -10.55
CA SER A 14 -0.19 6.53 -11.91
C SER A 14 1.09 7.36 -12.05
N THR A 15 1.23 8.48 -11.35
CA THR A 15 2.49 9.25 -11.36
C THR A 15 3.58 8.60 -10.49
N GLY A 16 3.20 7.75 -9.53
CA GLY A 16 4.12 6.84 -8.83
C GLY A 16 4.62 5.73 -9.76
N MET A 17 3.73 5.16 -10.59
CA MET A 17 4.10 4.21 -11.65
C MET A 17 5.06 4.84 -12.66
N TYR A 18 4.78 6.09 -13.05
CA TYR A 18 5.69 6.87 -13.90
C TYR A 18 7.05 7.03 -13.25
N LEU A 19 7.12 7.49 -11.99
CA LEU A 19 8.39 7.74 -11.33
C LEU A 19 9.20 6.45 -11.13
N ARG A 20 8.52 5.32 -10.86
CA ARG A 20 9.16 3.99 -10.82
C ARG A 20 9.75 3.60 -12.18
N ASP A 21 9.03 3.82 -13.26
CA ASP A 21 9.50 3.53 -14.63
C ASP A 21 10.61 4.48 -15.09
N TRP A 22 10.50 5.75 -14.72
CA TRP A 22 11.49 6.80 -14.97
C TRP A 22 12.84 6.46 -14.34
N LEU A 23 12.84 5.94 -13.10
CA LEU A 23 14.06 5.42 -12.46
C LEU A 23 14.62 4.22 -13.22
N TYR A 24 13.76 3.25 -13.56
CA TYR A 24 14.17 2.04 -14.27
C TYR A 24 14.85 2.35 -15.62
N LEU A 25 14.29 3.29 -16.38
CA LEU A 25 14.81 3.76 -17.66
C LEU A 25 16.12 4.56 -17.49
N GLY A 26 16.41 5.05 -16.28
CA GLY A 26 17.63 5.78 -15.98
C GLY A 26 17.52 7.29 -16.20
N PHE A 27 16.30 7.83 -16.22
CA PHE A 27 16.09 9.25 -16.47
C PHE A 27 16.48 10.16 -15.29
N ASN A 28 16.99 9.61 -14.18
CA ASN A 28 17.60 10.38 -13.09
C ASN A 28 19.01 10.91 -13.40
N GLU A 29 19.47 10.75 -14.64
CA GLU A 29 20.71 11.30 -15.15
C GLU A 29 20.39 12.43 -16.15
N ASP A 30 20.94 13.61 -15.93
CA ASP A 30 20.83 14.73 -16.88
C ASP A 30 21.85 14.60 -18.04
N GLU A 31 21.74 15.46 -19.05
CA GLU A 31 22.64 15.45 -20.22
C GLU A 31 24.12 15.75 -19.88
N ALA A 32 24.40 16.18 -18.64
CA ALA A 32 25.74 16.40 -18.11
C ALA A 32 26.19 15.29 -17.14
N HIS A 33 25.50 14.14 -17.12
CA HIS A 33 25.78 12.98 -16.28
C HIS A 33 25.63 13.23 -14.77
N ARG A 34 24.76 14.16 -14.38
CA ARG A 34 24.47 14.47 -12.97
C ARG A 34 23.14 13.89 -12.56
N ARG A 35 23.03 13.60 -11.27
CA ARG A 35 21.77 13.20 -10.63
C ARG A 35 20.75 14.33 -10.69
N VAL A 36 19.53 14.03 -11.13
CA VAL A 36 18.42 15.01 -11.21
C VAL A 36 17.72 15.18 -9.86
N PHE A 37 17.20 14.09 -9.28
CA PHE A 37 16.58 14.06 -7.95
C PHE A 37 17.53 13.39 -6.96
N ASP A 38 17.73 14.02 -5.81
CA ASP A 38 18.48 13.45 -4.68
C ASP A 38 17.66 12.37 -3.97
N ALA A 39 16.35 12.58 -3.90
CA ALA A 39 15.42 11.69 -3.24
C ALA A 39 14.06 11.69 -3.96
N VAL A 40 13.38 10.55 -3.93
CA VAL A 40 12.03 10.41 -4.47
C VAL A 40 11.10 9.71 -3.47
N ARG A 41 9.84 10.13 -3.48
CA ARG A 41 8.75 9.44 -2.80
C ARG A 41 7.79 8.88 -3.84
N ILE A 42 7.70 7.57 -3.89
CA ILE A 42 6.84 6.80 -4.78
C ILE A 42 5.71 6.26 -3.92
N HIS A 43 4.50 6.78 -4.12
CA HIS A 43 3.34 6.45 -3.31
C HIS A 43 2.29 5.67 -4.12
N ILE A 44 1.84 4.56 -3.56
CA ILE A 44 0.76 3.69 -4.03
C ILE A 44 0.83 3.18 -5.49
N PRO A 45 2.01 2.80 -6.06
CA PRO A 45 2.02 2.09 -7.34
C PRO A 45 2.02 0.56 -7.17
N GLY A 46 2.18 0.01 -5.97
CA GLY A 46 2.56 -1.40 -5.81
C GLY A 46 3.84 -1.71 -6.61
N THR A 47 3.77 -2.70 -7.51
CA THR A 47 4.87 -2.99 -8.44
C THR A 47 4.69 -2.41 -9.84
N HIS A 48 3.63 -1.64 -10.07
CA HIS A 48 3.33 -1.11 -11.40
C HIS A 48 4.36 -0.08 -11.89
N ARG A 49 4.71 -0.20 -13.18
CA ARG A 49 5.37 0.82 -14.00
C ARG A 49 4.38 1.36 -15.04
N LEU A 50 4.62 2.55 -15.59
CA LEU A 50 3.65 3.20 -16.48
C LEU A 50 3.71 2.69 -17.93
N PHE A 51 4.89 2.37 -18.46
CA PHE A 51 5.08 1.95 -19.86
C PHE A 51 4.51 2.95 -20.89
N ALA A 52 4.67 4.25 -20.62
CA ALA A 52 4.20 5.32 -21.51
C ALA A 52 4.94 5.38 -22.87
N ASN A 53 6.06 4.69 -22.97
CA ASN A 53 6.89 4.48 -24.16
C ASN A 53 6.45 3.27 -25.01
N VAL A 54 5.24 2.74 -24.79
CA VAL A 54 4.63 1.70 -25.63
C VAL A 54 3.75 2.35 -26.70
N GLU A 55 3.80 1.86 -27.94
CA GLU A 55 2.95 2.33 -29.04
C GLU A 55 1.47 2.21 -28.65
N PHE A 56 0.72 3.32 -28.76
CA PHE A 56 -0.68 3.42 -28.34
C PHE A 56 -0.95 3.19 -26.85
N ALA A 57 0.05 3.40 -25.98
CA ALA A 57 -0.14 3.33 -24.53
C ALA A 57 -1.29 4.24 -24.06
N ASP A 58 -2.08 3.73 -23.11
CA ASP A 58 -3.06 4.51 -22.36
C ASP A 58 -2.60 4.64 -20.90
N PRO A 59 -1.95 5.76 -20.51
CA PRO A 59 -1.43 5.95 -19.16
C PRO A 59 -2.54 6.14 -18.11
N ASN A 60 -3.82 6.17 -18.50
CA ASN A 60 -4.95 6.27 -17.58
C ASN A 60 -5.48 4.90 -17.12
N ILE A 61 -5.02 3.82 -17.76
CA ILE A 61 -5.44 2.46 -17.45
C ILE A 61 -4.36 1.76 -16.65
N TYR A 62 -4.79 0.88 -15.75
CA TYR A 62 -3.92 0.05 -14.93
C TYR A 62 -4.55 -1.33 -14.77
N SER A 63 -3.72 -2.31 -14.37
CA SER A 63 -4.20 -3.66 -14.09
C SER A 63 -5.10 -3.68 -12.85
N ARG A 64 -6.29 -4.27 -12.98
CA ARG A 64 -7.20 -4.58 -11.86
C ARG A 64 -7.59 -6.05 -11.89
N GLN A 65 -7.99 -6.60 -10.75
CA GLN A 65 -8.46 -7.98 -10.67
C GLN A 65 -9.69 -8.24 -11.55
N ASP A 66 -10.63 -7.29 -11.58
CA ASP A 66 -11.93 -7.40 -12.25
C ASP A 66 -11.93 -6.85 -13.70
N ARG A 67 -10.88 -6.14 -14.10
CA ARG A 67 -10.75 -5.53 -15.43
C ARG A 67 -9.28 -5.32 -15.80
N THR A 68 -8.96 -5.52 -17.08
CA THR A 68 -7.63 -5.19 -17.63
C THR A 68 -6.48 -5.85 -16.86
N SER A 69 -6.67 -7.07 -16.35
CA SER A 69 -5.65 -7.76 -15.54
C SER A 69 -4.34 -8.00 -16.30
N ASP A 70 -4.41 -8.07 -17.63
CA ASP A 70 -3.31 -8.21 -18.58
C ASP A 70 -2.79 -6.88 -19.16
N PHE A 71 -3.02 -5.75 -18.49
CA PHE A 71 -2.47 -4.46 -18.91
C PHE A 71 -0.94 -4.38 -18.70
N THR A 72 -0.29 -3.45 -19.41
CA THR A 72 1.17 -3.39 -19.55
C THR A 72 1.95 -3.11 -18.26
N SER A 73 1.27 -2.67 -17.20
CA SER A 73 1.88 -2.08 -16.00
C SER A 73 2.93 -2.96 -15.29
N GLN A 74 2.96 -4.28 -15.56
CA GLN A 74 3.90 -5.24 -14.97
C GLN A 74 4.42 -6.24 -16.01
N SER A 75 4.38 -5.88 -17.29
CA SER A 75 4.60 -6.83 -18.39
C SER A 75 6.07 -7.12 -18.69
N TYR A 76 7.00 -6.49 -17.97
CA TYR A 76 8.42 -6.79 -18.05
C TYR A 76 9.07 -6.65 -16.66
N PRO A 77 9.80 -7.67 -16.16
CA PRO A 77 10.62 -7.56 -14.95
C PRO A 77 11.66 -6.44 -15.07
N PRO A 78 12.13 -5.85 -13.97
CA PRO A 78 12.02 -6.28 -12.59
C PRO A 78 10.76 -5.74 -11.90
N LEU A 79 10.32 -6.47 -10.88
CA LEU A 79 9.31 -6.02 -9.93
C LEU A 79 9.92 -5.42 -8.67
N THR A 80 11.23 -5.58 -8.45
CA THR A 80 11.97 -5.23 -7.23
C THR A 80 12.94 -4.08 -7.49
N TYR A 81 13.37 -3.42 -6.40
CA TYR A 81 14.36 -2.34 -6.50
C TYR A 81 15.79 -2.86 -6.69
N ALA A 82 16.18 -3.91 -5.97
CA ALA A 82 17.50 -4.53 -6.11
C ALA A 82 17.64 -5.27 -7.43
N VAL A 83 18.88 -5.37 -7.92
CA VAL A 83 19.19 -6.23 -9.07
C VAL A 83 19.20 -7.69 -8.63
N THR A 84 18.16 -8.43 -9.01
CA THR A 84 17.99 -9.86 -8.71
C THR A 84 17.71 -10.64 -10.00
N THR A 85 17.91 -11.95 -9.97
CA THR A 85 17.38 -12.82 -11.02
C THR A 85 15.95 -13.18 -10.67
N ASP A 86 15.01 -12.80 -11.51
CA ASP A 86 13.62 -13.22 -11.41
C ASP A 86 13.52 -14.72 -11.78
N PRO A 87 13.12 -15.60 -10.84
CA PRO A 87 13.08 -17.04 -11.09
C PRO A 87 11.94 -17.47 -12.03
N VAL A 88 10.93 -16.63 -12.24
CA VAL A 88 9.79 -16.93 -13.13
C VAL A 88 10.17 -16.71 -14.59
N THR A 89 10.96 -15.66 -14.88
CA THR A 89 11.35 -15.29 -16.25
C THR A 89 12.81 -15.61 -16.60
N GLY A 90 13.68 -15.77 -15.61
CA GLY A 90 15.14 -15.85 -15.77
C GLY A 90 15.81 -14.50 -16.02
N VAL A 91 15.08 -13.39 -16.06
CA VAL A 91 15.63 -12.05 -16.31
C VAL A 91 16.36 -11.56 -15.07
N ARG A 92 17.61 -11.11 -15.23
CA ARG A 92 18.38 -10.48 -14.15
C ARG A 92 18.37 -8.95 -14.30
N ASP A 93 17.61 -8.27 -13.45
CA ASP A 93 17.45 -6.82 -13.51
C ASP A 93 17.02 -6.22 -12.16
N GLY A 94 17.00 -4.90 -12.04
CA GLY A 94 16.51 -4.15 -10.87
C GLY A 94 16.11 -2.72 -11.26
N ILE A 95 15.25 -2.07 -10.48
CA ILE A 95 14.89 -0.66 -10.72
C ILE A 95 16.07 0.26 -10.43
N LEU A 96 16.81 0.01 -9.34
CA LEU A 96 18.02 0.75 -8.98
C LEU A 96 19.24 -0.06 -9.39
N LYS A 97 19.81 0.32 -10.54
CA LYS A 97 20.95 -0.35 -11.17
C LYS A 97 21.98 0.65 -11.70
N ARG A 98 21.90 1.91 -11.26
CA ARG A 98 22.76 3.03 -11.68
C ARG A 98 23.23 3.78 -10.42
N PRO A 99 24.16 3.22 -9.63
CA PRO A 99 24.49 3.76 -8.30
C PRO A 99 24.97 5.22 -8.29
N ALA A 100 25.52 5.73 -9.39
CA ALA A 100 25.90 7.14 -9.51
C ALA A 100 24.67 8.09 -9.47
N THR A 101 23.57 7.68 -10.11
CA THR A 101 22.38 8.50 -10.31
C THR A 101 21.14 7.96 -9.59
N ASP A 102 21.18 6.78 -8.96
CA ASP A 102 20.09 6.27 -8.16
C ASP A 102 19.84 7.19 -6.93
N PRO A 103 18.59 7.66 -6.71
CA PRO A 103 18.27 8.54 -5.58
C PRO A 103 18.07 7.75 -4.29
N LEU A 104 17.86 8.46 -3.18
CA LEU A 104 17.15 7.87 -2.03
C LEU A 104 15.69 7.64 -2.41
N VAL A 105 15.11 6.50 -2.01
CA VAL A 105 13.73 6.13 -2.38
C VAL A 105 12.93 5.82 -1.13
N PHE A 106 11.82 6.53 -0.95
CA PHE A 106 10.72 6.06 -0.12
C PHE A 106 9.63 5.50 -1.01
N HIS A 107 9.36 4.20 -0.89
CA HIS A 107 8.19 3.58 -1.48
C HIS A 107 7.13 3.41 -0.39
N VAL A 108 5.94 3.97 -0.61
CA VAL A 108 4.86 3.92 0.37
C VAL A 108 3.61 3.37 -0.29
N ASP A 109 3.20 2.16 0.07
CA ASP A 109 1.96 1.55 -0.41
C ASP A 109 0.88 1.57 0.68
N THR A 110 -0.36 1.37 0.28
CA THR A 110 -1.45 0.99 1.19
C THR A 110 -1.74 -0.49 1.03
N SER A 111 -2.61 -1.03 1.88
CA SER A 111 -3.03 -2.42 1.80
C SER A 111 -3.70 -2.75 0.48
N ASN A 112 -4.41 -1.78 -0.14
CA ASN A 112 -5.04 -1.99 -1.44
C ASN A 112 -4.04 -2.41 -2.52
N GLU A 113 -2.81 -1.90 -2.47
CA GLU A 113 -1.80 -2.18 -3.50
C GLU A 113 -1.33 -3.63 -3.44
N PHE A 114 -1.45 -4.31 -2.29
CA PHE A 114 -1.25 -5.76 -2.19
C PHE A 114 -2.36 -6.54 -2.89
N TRP A 115 -3.60 -6.02 -2.86
CA TRP A 115 -4.76 -6.66 -3.48
C TRP A 115 -4.86 -6.39 -4.99
N GLN A 116 -4.51 -5.18 -5.43
CA GLN A 116 -4.72 -4.73 -6.80
C GLN A 116 -3.43 -4.55 -7.59
N MET A 117 -2.33 -4.11 -6.96
CA MET A 117 -1.09 -3.71 -7.64
C MET A 117 0.10 -4.61 -7.30
N LYS A 118 -0.18 -5.82 -6.79
CA LYS A 118 0.79 -6.90 -6.48
C LYS A 118 1.99 -6.40 -5.66
N ALA A 119 1.73 -5.56 -4.67
CA ALA A 119 2.75 -4.92 -3.86
C ALA A 119 3.62 -5.89 -3.04
N SER A 120 3.20 -7.15 -2.84
CA SER A 120 4.05 -8.15 -2.19
C SER A 120 5.30 -8.48 -3.02
N LEU A 121 5.24 -8.38 -4.35
CA LEU A 121 6.38 -8.63 -5.24
C LEU A 121 7.45 -7.52 -5.16
N ASN A 122 7.26 -6.50 -4.33
CA ASN A 122 8.36 -5.59 -3.92
C ASN A 122 9.38 -6.28 -3.00
N VAL A 123 9.00 -7.35 -2.29
CA VAL A 123 9.79 -7.95 -1.20
C VAL A 123 10.01 -9.46 -1.29
N HIS A 124 9.40 -10.13 -2.26
CA HIS A 124 9.65 -11.54 -2.55
C HIS A 124 9.68 -11.80 -4.07
N ASP A 125 10.24 -12.92 -4.48
CA ASP A 125 10.63 -13.21 -5.87
C ASP A 125 9.54 -13.84 -6.75
N GLY A 126 8.32 -13.99 -6.24
CA GLY A 126 7.22 -14.66 -6.94
C GLY A 126 7.10 -16.16 -6.68
N HIS A 127 8.09 -16.78 -6.02
CA HIS A 127 8.00 -18.14 -5.48
C HIS A 127 7.90 -18.17 -3.95
N GLY A 128 7.91 -16.99 -3.32
CA GLY A 128 7.78 -16.83 -1.87
C GLY A 128 9.12 -16.62 -1.15
N ASP A 129 10.24 -16.56 -1.88
CA ASP A 129 11.55 -16.28 -1.29
C ASP A 129 11.80 -14.76 -1.18
N PRO A 130 12.36 -14.28 -0.05
CA PRO A 130 12.58 -12.87 0.18
C PRO A 130 13.66 -12.30 -0.74
N VAL A 131 13.44 -11.07 -1.23
CA VAL A 131 14.43 -10.32 -2.02
C VAL A 131 15.12 -9.23 -1.19
N PRO A 132 16.39 -8.90 -1.48
CA PRO A 132 17.08 -7.81 -0.79
C PRO A 132 16.47 -6.44 -1.13
N ILE A 133 16.47 -5.54 -0.16
CA ILE A 133 16.09 -4.12 -0.33
C ILE A 133 17.40 -3.31 -0.33
N PRO A 134 17.68 -2.49 -1.36
CA PRO A 134 18.88 -1.65 -1.38
C PRO A 134 18.94 -0.65 -0.21
N ASP A 135 20.14 -0.31 0.25
CA ASP A 135 20.34 0.55 1.41
C ASP A 135 19.73 1.96 1.25
N ASN A 136 19.66 2.46 0.01
CA ASN A 136 19.03 3.73 -0.35
C ASN A 136 17.49 3.65 -0.50
N VAL A 137 16.86 2.53 -0.14
CA VAL A 137 15.40 2.32 -0.25
C VAL A 137 14.79 2.07 1.13
N ARG A 138 13.71 2.78 1.44
CA ARG A 138 12.80 2.44 2.55
C ARG A 138 11.42 2.10 1.98
N LEU A 139 10.86 0.99 2.46
CA LEU A 139 9.51 0.55 2.11
C LEU A 139 8.59 0.74 3.32
N TYR A 140 7.43 1.36 3.10
CA TYR A 140 6.42 1.56 4.13
C TYR A 140 5.05 1.12 3.63
N LEU A 141 4.31 0.39 4.46
CA LEU A 141 2.90 0.09 4.27
C LEU A 141 2.09 0.98 5.21
N LEU A 142 1.11 1.72 4.69
CA LEU A 142 0.03 2.28 5.50
C LEU A 142 -1.01 1.16 5.71
N ALA A 143 -0.94 0.53 6.89
CA ALA A 143 -1.68 -0.68 7.21
C ALA A 143 -3.19 -0.45 7.18
N SER A 144 -3.94 -1.42 6.68
CA SER A 144 -5.40 -1.39 6.56
C SER A 144 -6.01 -0.21 5.77
N HIS A 145 -5.22 0.52 4.99
CA HIS A 145 -5.72 1.63 4.17
C HIS A 145 -6.18 1.15 2.79
N PRO A 146 -7.27 1.71 2.23
CA PRO A 146 -7.50 1.69 0.80
C PRO A 146 -6.57 2.68 0.09
N HIS A 147 -6.61 2.69 -1.24
CA HIS A 147 -5.78 3.57 -2.06
C HIS A 147 -5.93 5.07 -1.73
N GLY A 148 -7.11 5.49 -1.24
CA GLY A 148 -7.41 6.88 -0.87
C GLY A 148 -7.23 7.22 0.62
N GLY A 149 -6.75 6.29 1.44
CA GLY A 149 -6.60 6.42 2.90
C GLY A 149 -7.80 5.92 3.73
N ALA A 150 -7.60 5.51 4.98
CA ALA A 150 -8.60 4.93 5.88
C ALA A 150 -9.53 5.96 6.55
N ALA A 151 -10.50 5.52 7.37
CA ALA A 151 -11.60 6.36 7.84
C ALA A 151 -11.18 7.56 8.71
N GLY A 152 -10.10 7.43 9.48
CA GLY A 152 -9.64 8.46 10.41
C GLY A 152 -10.15 8.29 11.84
N VAL A 153 -9.55 9.06 12.76
CA VAL A 153 -9.72 8.89 14.20
C VAL A 153 -11.17 9.16 14.61
N GLY A 154 -11.79 8.16 15.26
CA GLY A 154 -13.17 8.25 15.77
C GLY A 154 -14.25 8.27 14.69
N ALA A 155 -13.89 8.11 13.41
CA ALA A 155 -14.85 8.17 12.31
C ALA A 155 -15.65 6.86 12.20
N MET A 156 -16.96 7.00 12.01
CA MET A 156 -17.90 5.89 11.78
C MET A 156 -18.63 6.12 10.45
N PRO A 157 -17.97 5.88 9.29
CA PRO A 157 -18.61 6.06 8.00
C PRO A 157 -19.82 5.13 7.85
N ALA A 158 -20.76 5.54 6.99
CA ALA A 158 -21.97 4.78 6.70
C ALA A 158 -22.23 4.61 5.19
N ASP A 159 -21.48 5.29 4.33
CA ASP A 159 -21.66 5.23 2.88
C ASP A 159 -20.88 4.06 2.28
N ARG A 160 -21.59 3.19 1.57
CA ARG A 160 -21.02 2.06 0.80
C ARG A 160 -20.67 2.41 -0.65
N GLY A 161 -21.10 3.58 -1.14
CA GLY A 161 -20.94 3.96 -2.53
C GLY A 161 -21.47 2.88 -3.47
N ALA A 162 -20.63 2.44 -4.41
CA ALA A 162 -20.95 1.40 -5.39
C ALA A 162 -20.51 -0.02 -4.99
N CYS A 163 -19.91 -0.19 -3.80
CA CYS A 163 -19.42 -1.47 -3.32
C CYS A 163 -20.43 -2.16 -2.39
N GLU A 164 -20.14 -3.40 -2.01
CA GLU A 164 -20.96 -4.17 -1.07
C GLU A 164 -20.92 -3.56 0.33
N TYR A 165 -19.72 -3.24 0.83
CA TYR A 165 -19.51 -2.77 2.20
C TYR A 165 -19.29 -1.26 2.29
N VAL A 166 -19.57 -0.70 3.47
CA VAL A 166 -19.27 0.71 3.80
C VAL A 166 -17.81 1.00 3.48
N THR A 167 -17.57 2.13 2.81
CA THR A 167 -16.22 2.53 2.41
C THR A 167 -15.49 3.22 3.57
N ASN A 168 -14.20 2.95 3.70
CA ASN A 168 -13.33 3.59 4.69
C ASN A 168 -12.46 4.71 4.08
N THR A 169 -12.82 5.27 2.91
CA THR A 169 -11.92 6.19 2.21
C THR A 169 -11.93 7.59 2.83
N TYR A 170 -10.91 7.95 3.61
CA TYR A 170 -10.71 9.30 4.15
C TYR A 170 -9.22 9.65 4.36
N ARG A 171 -8.91 10.93 4.60
CA ARG A 171 -7.52 11.47 4.57
C ARG A 171 -6.61 11.09 5.77
N SER A 172 -6.84 9.95 6.41
CA SER A 172 -6.05 9.46 7.58
C SER A 172 -4.58 9.17 7.28
N ALA A 173 -4.22 8.95 6.02
CA ALA A 173 -2.83 8.74 5.58
C ALA A 173 -1.96 10.03 5.67
N ALA A 174 -2.58 11.21 5.60
CA ALA A 174 -1.85 12.46 5.39
C ALA A 174 -0.83 12.80 6.50
N PRO A 175 -1.12 12.63 7.80
CA PRO A 175 -0.15 12.85 8.88
C PRO A 175 1.12 12.00 8.75
N ALA A 176 0.98 10.69 8.49
CA ALA A 176 2.12 9.81 8.30
C ALA A 176 2.95 10.23 7.07
N MET A 177 2.27 10.62 5.97
CA MET A 177 2.95 11.11 4.77
C MET A 177 3.70 12.42 4.98
N ARG A 178 3.23 13.31 5.86
CA ARG A 178 3.94 14.53 6.27
C ARG A 178 5.21 14.19 7.07
N ALA A 179 5.10 13.32 8.07
CA ALA A 179 6.25 12.86 8.85
C ALA A 179 7.33 12.19 7.97
N LEU A 180 6.91 11.31 7.06
CA LEU A 180 7.82 10.65 6.12
C LEU A 180 8.50 11.64 5.15
N LEU A 181 7.84 12.74 4.76
CA LEU A 181 8.48 13.78 3.96
C LEU A 181 9.60 14.49 4.74
N VAL A 182 9.35 14.82 6.01
CA VAL A 182 10.37 15.43 6.89
C VAL A 182 11.54 14.47 7.11
N ALA A 183 11.27 13.18 7.30
CA ALA A 183 12.31 12.16 7.44
C ALA A 183 13.13 12.00 6.15
N LEU A 184 12.49 11.99 4.98
CA LEU A 184 13.17 11.90 3.68
C LEU A 184 14.05 13.12 3.42
N ASP A 185 13.55 14.32 3.72
CA ASP A 185 14.34 15.55 3.64
C ASP A 185 15.55 15.44 4.57
N ALA A 186 15.37 15.16 5.86
CA ALA A 186 16.47 15.03 6.81
C ALA A 186 17.55 14.01 6.36
N TRP A 187 17.13 12.92 5.71
CA TRP A 187 18.04 11.91 5.16
C TRP A 187 18.84 12.44 3.97
N ALA A 188 18.17 13.00 2.97
CA ALA A 188 18.82 13.58 1.79
C ALA A 188 19.70 14.80 2.13
N ASP A 189 19.27 15.55 3.12
CA ASP A 189 19.80 16.85 3.47
C ASP A 189 21.04 16.78 4.35
N ARG A 190 20.91 15.99 5.43
CA ARG A 190 21.85 15.94 6.56
C ARG A 190 22.34 14.53 6.85
N GLY A 191 21.94 13.52 6.07
CA GLY A 191 22.29 12.13 6.32
C GLY A 191 21.65 11.56 7.58
N VAL A 192 20.56 12.16 8.08
CA VAL A 192 19.86 11.64 9.26
C VAL A 192 19.01 10.45 8.84
N GLU A 193 19.41 9.27 9.33
CA GLU A 193 18.76 8.01 9.04
C GLU A 193 17.24 8.05 9.38
N PRO A 194 16.36 7.68 8.43
CA PRO A 194 14.91 7.69 8.64
C PRO A 194 14.44 6.53 9.53
N PRO A 195 13.15 6.44 9.88
CA PRO A 195 12.59 5.20 10.42
C PRO A 195 12.97 3.99 9.55
N PRO A 196 13.19 2.81 10.15
CA PRO A 196 13.42 1.59 9.37
C PRO A 196 12.18 1.27 8.53
N SER A 197 12.39 0.54 7.43
CA SER A 197 11.28 0.03 6.61
C SER A 197 10.25 -0.69 7.48
N SER A 198 8.97 -0.34 7.31
CA SER A 198 7.84 -1.02 7.95
C SER A 198 6.91 -1.52 6.86
N TYR A 199 7.19 -2.74 6.39
CA TYR A 199 6.53 -3.37 5.23
C TYR A 199 6.37 -4.87 5.51
N PRO A 200 5.34 -5.53 4.95
CA PRO A 200 5.18 -6.98 5.07
C PRO A 200 6.41 -7.76 4.60
N ASP A 201 6.70 -8.89 5.25
CA ASP A 201 7.85 -9.76 5.01
C ASP A 201 7.42 -11.23 5.16
N VAL A 202 7.77 -12.04 4.15
CA VAL A 202 7.51 -13.49 4.11
C VAL A 202 8.20 -14.23 5.26
N ARG A 203 9.41 -13.82 5.65
CA ARG A 203 10.18 -14.45 6.74
C ARG A 203 9.55 -14.25 8.12
N ARG A 204 8.77 -13.19 8.26
CA ARG A 204 8.07 -12.85 9.51
C ARG A 204 6.64 -13.40 9.54
N GLY A 205 6.21 -14.11 8.50
CA GLY A 205 4.84 -14.60 8.38
C GLY A 205 3.80 -13.49 8.27
N THR A 206 4.21 -12.31 7.80
CA THR A 206 3.31 -11.14 7.64
C THR A 206 2.76 -10.99 6.23
N LEU A 207 3.07 -11.95 5.36
CA LEU A 207 2.49 -12.17 4.04
C LEU A 207 2.02 -13.61 3.93
N ALA A 208 0.84 -13.82 3.36
CA ALA A 208 0.30 -15.14 3.11
C ALA A 208 -0.61 -15.14 1.88
N SER A 209 -0.98 -16.34 1.40
CA SER A 209 -1.98 -16.48 0.34
C SER A 209 -3.35 -15.99 0.80
N VAL A 210 -4.23 -15.64 -0.15
CA VAL A 210 -5.60 -15.20 0.14
C VAL A 210 -6.34 -16.25 0.98
N ASP A 211 -6.19 -17.54 0.68
CA ASP A 211 -6.84 -18.64 1.40
C ASP A 211 -6.31 -18.83 2.83
N GLU A 212 -5.03 -18.54 3.07
CA GLU A 212 -4.45 -18.56 4.42
C GLU A 212 -4.98 -17.40 5.27
N VAL A 213 -5.02 -16.19 4.71
CA VAL A 213 -5.58 -15.04 5.43
C VAL A 213 -7.08 -15.21 5.65
N ALA A 214 -7.82 -15.76 4.68
CA ALA A 214 -9.25 -16.04 4.82
C ALA A 214 -9.58 -16.95 6.02
N ARG A 215 -8.69 -17.91 6.34
CA ARG A 215 -8.85 -18.82 7.49
C ARG A 215 -8.63 -18.16 8.84
N THR A 216 -7.91 -17.04 8.87
CA THR A 216 -7.51 -16.34 10.12
C THR A 216 -8.19 -14.99 10.29
N PHE A 217 -8.77 -14.43 9.23
CA PHE A 217 -9.59 -13.23 9.29
C PHE A 217 -10.79 -13.45 10.24
N PRO A 218 -11.12 -12.48 11.12
CA PRO A 218 -12.22 -12.65 12.06
C PRO A 218 -13.54 -12.90 11.33
N ALA A 219 -14.36 -13.80 11.88
CA ALA A 219 -15.69 -14.10 11.37
C ALA A 219 -16.67 -12.95 11.70
N ILE A 220 -16.47 -11.79 11.07
CA ILE A 220 -17.31 -10.60 11.25
C ILE A 220 -18.71 -10.90 10.69
N PRO A 221 -19.79 -10.71 11.46
CA PRO A 221 -21.15 -10.98 11.00
C PRO A 221 -21.49 -10.24 9.69
N GLY A 222 -22.01 -10.97 8.71
CA GLY A 222 -22.42 -10.42 7.41
C GLY A 222 -21.28 -10.09 6.44
N VAL A 223 -20.02 -10.39 6.78
CA VAL A 223 -18.85 -10.10 5.95
C VAL A 223 -18.40 -11.35 5.18
N GLY A 224 -18.30 -11.22 3.87
CA GLY A 224 -17.65 -12.16 2.97
C GLY A 224 -16.21 -11.73 2.71
N PHE A 225 -15.27 -12.65 2.90
CA PHE A 225 -13.86 -12.40 2.61
C PHE A 225 -13.56 -12.58 1.10
N PRO A 226 -12.64 -11.78 0.50
CA PRO A 226 -12.22 -11.96 -0.88
C PRO A 226 -11.65 -13.36 -1.12
N THR A 227 -11.94 -13.94 -2.28
CA THR A 227 -11.35 -15.24 -2.70
C THR A 227 -10.31 -15.10 -3.80
N ARG A 228 -10.05 -13.87 -4.25
CA ARG A 228 -9.12 -13.58 -5.33
C ARG A 228 -8.33 -12.33 -5.02
N VAL A 229 -7.14 -12.29 -5.59
CA VAL A 229 -6.26 -11.14 -5.68
C VAL A 229 -6.04 -10.84 -7.16
N ASN A 230 -5.61 -9.62 -7.51
CA ASN A 230 -5.13 -9.36 -8.86
C ASN A 230 -3.83 -10.15 -9.10
N GLY A 231 -3.92 -11.29 -9.77
CA GLY A 231 -2.78 -12.16 -10.07
C GLY A 231 -1.83 -11.59 -11.12
N LEU A 232 -0.70 -12.26 -11.34
CA LEU A 232 0.26 -11.90 -12.37
C LEU A 232 0.80 -13.15 -13.07
N ASP A 233 0.68 -13.16 -14.39
CA ASP A 233 1.38 -14.08 -15.28
C ASP A 233 2.43 -13.30 -16.07
N VAL A 234 3.48 -13.99 -16.55
CA VAL A 234 4.38 -13.43 -17.54
C VAL A 234 3.60 -13.18 -18.83
N LEU A 235 3.55 -11.92 -19.29
CA LEU A 235 2.80 -11.52 -20.48
C LEU A 235 3.74 -11.32 -21.68
N GLY A 236 3.48 -12.04 -22.77
CA GLY A 236 4.23 -11.92 -24.02
C GLY A 236 3.49 -11.09 -25.07
N PHE A 237 3.92 -9.85 -25.29
CA PHE A 237 3.35 -8.93 -26.30
C PHE A 237 4.01 -8.99 -27.68
N GLY A 238 4.92 -9.95 -27.89
CA GLY A 238 5.66 -10.13 -29.13
C GLY A 238 7.09 -9.56 -29.07
N PRO A 239 7.89 -9.81 -30.12
CA PRO A 239 9.35 -9.55 -30.10
C PRO A 239 9.74 -8.07 -30.11
N THR A 240 8.81 -7.17 -30.38
CA THR A 240 9.05 -5.71 -30.42
C THR A 240 8.67 -5.00 -29.11
N PHE A 241 8.25 -5.74 -28.09
CA PHE A 241 7.99 -5.25 -26.74
C PHE A 241 9.11 -5.71 -25.80
N GLY A 242 9.60 -4.82 -24.95
CA GLY A 242 10.71 -5.13 -24.04
C GLY A 242 10.85 -4.14 -22.89
N PRO A 243 12.04 -4.12 -22.23
CA PRO A 243 12.25 -3.33 -21.03
C PRO A 243 12.04 -1.83 -21.22
N GLN A 244 12.33 -1.33 -22.42
CA GLN A 244 12.21 0.08 -22.80
C GLN A 244 10.90 0.37 -23.55
N GLY A 245 9.86 -0.45 -23.37
CA GLY A 245 8.57 -0.29 -24.05
C GLY A 245 8.58 -0.91 -25.45
N GLY A 246 8.10 -0.17 -26.46
CA GLY A 246 8.04 -0.63 -27.84
C GLY A 246 6.63 -0.92 -28.35
N ARG A 247 6.48 -1.87 -29.28
CA ARG A 247 5.21 -2.15 -29.95
C ARG A 247 4.64 -3.50 -29.53
N GLN A 248 3.35 -3.54 -29.19
CA GLN A 248 2.61 -4.79 -28.96
C GLN A 248 2.17 -5.38 -30.31
N THR A 249 2.71 -6.54 -30.69
CA THR A 249 2.36 -7.24 -31.95
C THR A 249 1.55 -8.51 -31.72
N VAL A 250 1.35 -8.90 -30.46
CA VAL A 250 0.54 -10.04 -30.05
C VAL A 250 -0.52 -9.57 -29.06
N LEU A 251 -1.80 -9.65 -29.46
CA LEU A 251 -2.96 -9.29 -28.66
C LEU A 251 -4.09 -10.31 -28.89
N PRO A 252 -4.66 -10.94 -27.84
CA PRO A 252 -4.25 -10.85 -26.43
C PRO A 252 -2.83 -11.40 -26.23
N PRO A 253 -2.09 -10.95 -25.18
CA PRO A 253 -0.73 -11.42 -24.93
C PRO A 253 -0.71 -12.92 -24.64
N THR A 254 0.39 -13.59 -24.97
CA THR A 254 0.63 -14.94 -24.47
C THR A 254 0.89 -14.92 -22.96
N ARG A 255 0.59 -16.02 -22.28
CA ARG A 255 0.80 -16.18 -20.85
C ARG A 255 1.86 -17.25 -20.59
N GLY A 256 2.86 -16.90 -19.79
CA GLY A 256 3.93 -17.79 -19.32
C GLY A 256 3.71 -18.23 -17.88
N GLY A 257 4.79 -18.37 -17.11
CA GLY A 257 4.73 -18.71 -15.69
C GLY A 257 3.96 -17.67 -14.86
N SER A 258 3.45 -18.10 -13.71
CA SER A 258 2.68 -17.26 -12.79
C SER A 258 3.50 -16.90 -11.55
N TYR A 259 3.28 -15.69 -11.04
CA TYR A 259 3.85 -15.24 -9.78
C TYR A 259 2.88 -15.52 -8.64
N GLN A 260 3.40 -15.98 -7.50
CA GLN A 260 2.64 -16.05 -6.26
C GLN A 260 2.37 -14.63 -5.74
N VAL A 261 1.13 -14.15 -5.86
CA VAL A 261 0.74 -12.89 -5.22
C VAL A 261 0.24 -13.20 -3.82
N LEU A 262 0.74 -12.43 -2.85
CA LEU A 262 0.51 -12.58 -1.41
C LEU A 262 -0.12 -11.30 -0.87
N VAL A 263 -0.89 -11.42 0.20
CA VAL A 263 -1.54 -10.29 0.89
C VAL A 263 -1.08 -10.22 2.35
N PRO A 264 -1.15 -9.04 3.01
CA PRO A 264 -0.79 -8.91 4.41
C PRO A 264 -1.66 -9.81 5.28
N THR A 265 -1.05 -10.43 6.29
CA THR A 265 -1.80 -11.15 7.33
C THR A 265 -2.44 -10.18 8.32
N THR A 266 -3.57 -10.58 8.89
CA THR A 266 -4.36 -9.73 9.77
C THR A 266 -4.35 -10.18 11.23
N ASP A 267 -4.56 -9.24 12.14
CA ASP A 267 -4.76 -9.51 13.56
C ASP A 267 -6.19 -10.00 13.87
N ARG A 268 -6.51 -10.17 15.17
CA ARG A 268 -7.84 -10.62 15.63
C ARG A 268 -8.97 -9.65 15.28
N ASP A 269 -8.64 -8.40 14.99
CA ASP A 269 -9.60 -7.37 14.61
C ASP A 269 -9.66 -7.22 13.07
N GLY A 270 -8.90 -7.99 12.31
CA GLY A 270 -8.89 -7.93 10.86
C GLY A 270 -8.05 -6.78 10.29
N HIS A 271 -7.21 -6.14 11.11
CA HIS A 271 -6.24 -5.14 10.64
C HIS A 271 -4.91 -5.78 10.25
N ASP A 272 -4.21 -5.21 9.27
CA ASP A 272 -2.90 -5.75 8.87
C ASP A 272 -1.89 -5.70 10.03
N ILE A 273 -1.15 -6.78 10.25
CA ILE A 273 -0.16 -6.87 11.33
C ILE A 273 1.08 -6.02 11.03
N ALA A 274 1.54 -6.03 9.78
CA ALA A 274 2.72 -5.29 9.35
C ALA A 274 2.37 -3.88 8.89
N GLY A 275 3.37 -3.00 8.90
CA GLY A 275 3.25 -1.64 8.40
C GLY A 275 3.15 -0.59 9.50
N ILE A 276 2.89 0.64 9.07
CA ILE A 276 2.59 1.78 9.91
C ILE A 276 1.11 1.71 10.26
N HIS A 277 0.81 1.46 11.53
CA HIS A 277 -0.52 1.68 12.09
C HIS A 277 -0.67 3.17 12.37
N THR A 278 -1.43 3.87 11.52
CA THR A 278 -1.88 5.23 11.83
C THR A 278 -2.75 5.19 13.08
N VAL A 279 -2.96 6.35 13.71
CA VAL A 279 -3.64 6.41 15.02
C VAL A 279 -5.05 5.79 14.99
N ASP A 280 -5.77 5.91 13.87
CA ASP A 280 -7.09 5.29 13.68
C ASP A 280 -7.06 3.77 13.48
N ILE A 281 -5.93 3.20 13.07
CA ILE A 281 -5.71 1.75 13.00
C ILE A 281 -5.20 1.23 14.35
N ALA A 282 -4.33 1.98 15.02
CA ALA A 282 -3.81 1.64 16.35
C ALA A 282 -4.86 1.75 17.46
N VAL A 283 -5.83 2.66 17.29
CA VAL A 283 -6.96 2.86 18.22
C VAL A 283 -8.27 2.75 17.44
N PRO A 284 -8.63 1.54 16.97
CA PRO A 284 -9.72 1.37 16.04
C PRO A 284 -11.08 1.48 16.70
N VAL A 285 -12.05 2.02 15.95
CA VAL A 285 -13.48 1.99 16.26
C VAL A 285 -14.26 0.99 15.38
N GLY A 286 -13.54 0.35 14.45
CA GLY A 286 -14.01 -0.69 13.55
C GLY A 286 -12.83 -1.27 12.77
N THR A 287 -13.07 -2.34 12.02
CA THR A 287 -12.09 -2.93 11.11
C THR A 287 -12.02 -2.13 9.82
N ASN A 288 -10.83 -1.62 9.51
CA ASN A 288 -10.48 -1.07 8.21
C ASN A 288 -9.79 -2.13 7.36
N THR A 289 -10.15 -2.24 6.09
CA THR A 289 -9.47 -3.13 5.14
C THR A 289 -9.03 -2.37 3.89
N GLY A 290 -7.99 -2.88 3.23
CA GLY A 290 -7.55 -2.39 1.91
C GLY A 290 -8.39 -2.89 0.75
N TRP A 291 -9.45 -3.65 0.99
CA TRP A 291 -10.27 -4.30 -0.04
C TRP A 291 -11.75 -4.09 0.23
N ASN A 292 -12.55 -4.12 -0.81
CA ASN A 292 -14.01 -4.19 -0.74
C ASN A 292 -14.48 -5.08 -1.90
N LEU A 293 -15.72 -5.54 -1.87
CA LEU A 293 -16.28 -6.41 -2.88
C LEU A 293 -17.32 -5.64 -3.70
N HIS A 294 -17.45 -5.98 -4.98
CA HIS A 294 -18.61 -5.51 -5.74
C HIS A 294 -19.88 -6.07 -5.11
N ALA A 295 -20.93 -5.24 -5.13
CA ALA A 295 -22.25 -5.65 -4.64
C ALA A 295 -22.77 -6.88 -5.39
N ALA A 296 -23.75 -7.57 -4.79
CA ALA A 296 -24.39 -8.74 -5.39
C ALA A 296 -24.77 -8.52 -6.87
N GLY A 297 -24.37 -9.45 -7.73
CA GLY A 297 -24.53 -9.35 -9.18
C GLY A 297 -23.47 -10.16 -9.94
N PRO A 298 -23.29 -9.93 -11.26
CA PRO A 298 -22.35 -10.69 -12.08
C PRO A 298 -20.88 -10.63 -11.64
N ARG A 299 -20.51 -9.53 -10.96
CA ARG A 299 -19.18 -9.31 -10.36
C ARG A 299 -19.16 -9.56 -8.85
N GLY A 300 -20.23 -10.13 -8.30
CA GLY A 300 -20.31 -10.38 -6.87
C GLY A 300 -19.09 -11.21 -6.42
N ARG A 301 -18.41 -10.73 -5.38
CA ARG A 301 -17.14 -11.27 -4.84
C ARG A 301 -15.84 -10.91 -5.57
N ASP A 302 -15.90 -10.20 -6.70
CA ASP A 302 -14.70 -9.54 -7.25
C ASP A 302 -14.34 -8.31 -6.41
N LEU A 303 -13.06 -7.94 -6.43
CA LEU A 303 -12.57 -6.74 -5.75
C LEU A 303 -13.21 -5.47 -6.34
N CYS A 304 -13.75 -4.61 -5.48
CA CYS A 304 -14.37 -3.34 -5.84
C CYS A 304 -13.31 -2.26 -6.11
N SER A 305 -12.52 -2.44 -7.17
CA SER A 305 -11.48 -1.50 -7.59
C SER A 305 -10.53 -1.13 -6.44
N LEU A 306 -10.32 0.16 -6.17
CA LEU A 306 -9.36 0.68 -5.21
C LEU A 306 -9.99 1.00 -3.84
N THR A 307 -11.24 0.56 -3.64
CA THR A 307 -12.05 0.89 -2.47
C THR A 307 -11.82 -0.15 -1.37
N GLY A 308 -11.70 0.34 -0.13
CA GLY A 308 -11.61 -0.50 1.08
C GLY A 308 -12.95 -0.58 1.81
N SER A 309 -12.98 -1.36 2.89
CA SER A 309 -14.18 -1.58 3.70
C SER A 309 -13.99 -1.07 5.12
N PHE A 310 -15.08 -0.63 5.73
CA PHE A 310 -15.20 -0.34 7.15
C PHE A 310 -16.24 -1.27 7.79
N PHE A 311 -15.87 -1.95 8.87
CA PHE A 311 -16.79 -2.77 9.66
C PHE A 311 -16.80 -2.30 11.12
N PRO A 312 -17.82 -1.57 11.59
CA PRO A 312 -17.83 -1.00 12.94
C PRO A 312 -17.70 -2.09 14.01
N PHE A 313 -17.08 -1.76 15.14
CA PHE A 313 -17.19 -2.59 16.34
C PHE A 313 -18.54 -2.36 17.01
N ALA A 314 -19.06 -3.38 17.68
CA ALA A 314 -20.19 -3.21 18.59
C ALA A 314 -19.87 -2.15 19.65
N ARG A 315 -20.84 -1.34 20.03
CA ARG A 315 -20.65 -0.30 21.05
C ARG A 315 -20.50 -0.92 22.44
N THR A 316 -21.30 -1.93 22.76
CA THR A 316 -21.34 -2.59 24.08
C THR A 316 -21.05 -4.08 24.01
N ARG A 317 -20.69 -4.68 25.14
CA ARG A 317 -20.52 -6.13 25.24
C ARG A 317 -21.79 -6.91 24.89
N ALA A 318 -22.94 -6.42 25.33
CA ALA A 318 -24.24 -7.07 25.08
C ALA A 318 -24.58 -7.09 23.59
N GLU A 319 -24.34 -5.98 22.88
CA GLU A 319 -24.51 -5.88 21.43
C GLU A 319 -23.57 -6.85 20.69
N ARG A 320 -22.29 -6.91 21.09
CA ARG A 320 -21.31 -7.84 20.52
C ARG A 320 -21.79 -9.29 20.63
N GLU A 321 -22.19 -9.70 21.83
CA GLU A 321 -22.65 -11.07 22.11
C GLU A 321 -23.94 -11.41 21.35
N ALA A 322 -24.88 -10.47 21.26
CA ALA A 322 -26.11 -10.64 20.49
C ALA A 322 -25.85 -10.81 18.98
N ASN A 323 -24.86 -10.09 18.43
CA ASN A 323 -24.50 -10.15 17.02
C ASN A 323 -23.52 -11.31 16.70
N GLY A 324 -22.96 -11.97 17.71
CA GLY A 324 -21.94 -13.01 17.53
C GLY A 324 -20.62 -12.49 16.98
N ASP A 325 -20.29 -11.22 17.20
CA ASP A 325 -19.04 -10.60 16.73
C ASP A 325 -17.86 -11.05 17.60
N PRO A 326 -16.79 -11.66 17.05
CA PRO A 326 -15.65 -12.11 17.85
C PRO A 326 -14.77 -10.95 18.35
N ARG A 327 -14.89 -9.75 17.78
CA ARG A 327 -14.03 -8.60 18.10
C ARG A 327 -14.54 -7.92 19.36
N LEU A 328 -13.63 -7.40 20.20
CA LEU A 328 -14.03 -6.66 21.41
C LEU A 328 -14.87 -5.43 21.05
N SER A 329 -15.91 -5.17 21.84
CA SER A 329 -16.71 -3.94 21.72
C SER A 329 -15.93 -2.70 22.12
N LEU A 330 -16.43 -1.51 21.77
CA LEU A 330 -15.83 -0.23 22.17
C LEU A 330 -15.77 -0.10 23.70
N GLU A 331 -16.84 -0.46 24.41
CA GLU A 331 -16.91 -0.47 25.88
C GLU A 331 -15.84 -1.39 26.49
N GLU A 332 -15.62 -2.58 25.93
CA GLU A 332 -14.59 -3.50 26.45
C GLU A 332 -13.16 -3.02 26.17
N ARG A 333 -12.96 -2.23 25.10
CA ARG A 333 -11.64 -1.69 24.73
C ARG A 333 -11.27 -0.45 25.52
N TYR A 334 -12.21 0.49 25.63
CA TYR A 334 -11.94 1.86 26.06
C TYR A 334 -12.69 2.25 27.33
N ARG A 335 -13.66 1.45 27.77
CA ARG A 335 -14.56 1.71 28.91
C ARG A 335 -15.53 2.86 28.67
N ASP A 336 -15.02 4.04 28.34
CA ASP A 336 -15.76 5.28 28.16
C ASP A 336 -15.06 6.20 27.14
N HIS A 337 -15.65 7.36 26.87
CA HIS A 337 -15.09 8.36 25.96
C HIS A 337 -13.69 8.84 26.40
N ALA A 338 -13.48 9.04 27.71
CA ALA A 338 -12.18 9.50 28.22
C ALA A 338 -11.07 8.46 28.02
N GLY A 339 -11.40 7.17 28.18
CA GLY A 339 -10.48 6.06 27.88
C GLY A 339 -10.16 5.95 26.39
N PHE A 340 -11.11 6.24 25.50
CA PHE A 340 -10.85 6.31 24.05
C PHE A 340 -9.87 7.44 23.73
N VAL A 341 -10.12 8.67 24.21
CA VAL A 341 -9.22 9.82 24.03
C VAL A 341 -7.83 9.55 24.60
N ALA A 342 -7.73 8.93 25.78
CA ALA A 342 -6.45 8.57 26.38
C ALA A 342 -5.68 7.53 25.54
N ALA A 343 -6.37 6.58 24.92
CA ALA A 343 -5.76 5.61 24.00
C ALA A 343 -5.24 6.30 22.73
N VAL A 344 -6.03 7.23 22.14
CA VAL A 344 -5.61 8.03 20.98
C VAL A 344 -4.36 8.84 21.29
N ARG A 345 -4.32 9.52 22.43
CA ARG A 345 -3.16 10.31 22.87
C ARG A 345 -1.90 9.45 22.97
N ARG A 346 -1.99 8.30 23.65
CA ARG A 346 -0.87 7.37 23.77
C ARG A 346 -0.36 6.89 22.41
N ALA A 347 -1.25 6.47 21.51
CA ALA A 347 -0.87 6.00 20.18
C ALA A 347 -0.25 7.11 19.31
N ALA A 348 -0.72 8.36 19.47
CA ALA A 348 -0.14 9.51 18.80
C ALA A 348 1.27 9.81 19.32
N ASP A 349 1.47 9.82 20.64
CA ASP A 349 2.78 10.02 21.28
C ASP A 349 3.78 8.93 20.84
N GLU A 350 3.39 7.65 20.87
CA GLU A 350 4.22 6.54 20.38
C GLU A 350 4.58 6.66 18.89
N SER A 351 3.73 7.29 18.08
CA SER A 351 3.99 7.52 16.66
C SER A 351 4.93 8.70 16.43
N VAL A 352 4.86 9.73 17.28
CA VAL A 352 5.81 10.85 17.31
C VAL A 352 7.21 10.35 17.69
N ASP A 353 7.31 9.54 18.74
CA ASP A 353 8.59 8.95 19.19
C ASP A 353 9.26 8.12 18.08
N ARG A 354 8.45 7.41 17.28
CA ARG A 354 8.93 6.64 16.12
C ARG A 354 9.21 7.49 14.88
N ARG A 355 8.98 8.81 14.94
CA ARG A 355 9.08 9.75 13.80
C ARG A 355 8.15 9.38 12.62
N LEU A 356 7.02 8.76 12.93
CA LEU A 356 5.95 8.38 11.99
C LEU A 356 4.76 9.34 12.05
N LEU A 357 4.77 10.29 12.97
CA LEU A 357 3.79 11.36 13.13
C LEU A 357 4.52 12.63 13.57
N LEU A 358 4.08 13.79 13.08
CA LEU A 358 4.60 15.08 13.57
C LEU A 358 3.85 15.49 14.85
N PRO A 359 4.49 16.18 15.81
CA PRO A 359 3.83 16.63 17.04
C PRO A 359 2.56 17.45 16.77
N GLU A 360 2.58 18.33 15.77
CA GLU A 360 1.42 19.18 15.46
C GLU A 360 0.26 18.36 14.89
N ASP A 361 0.57 17.32 14.12
CA ASP A 361 -0.44 16.41 13.59
C ASP A 361 -1.01 15.51 14.70
N ALA A 362 -0.19 15.13 15.70
CA ALA A 362 -0.64 14.40 16.89
C ALA A 362 -1.69 15.21 17.68
N GLU A 363 -1.44 16.50 17.92
CA GLU A 363 -2.40 17.38 18.59
C GLU A 363 -3.74 17.47 17.85
N VAL A 364 -3.71 17.51 16.51
CA VAL A 364 -4.93 17.50 15.69
C VAL A 364 -5.72 16.20 15.87
N LEU A 365 -5.05 15.06 15.81
CA LEU A 365 -5.71 13.75 15.94
C LEU A 365 -6.31 13.54 17.34
N VAL A 366 -5.63 14.02 18.39
CA VAL A 366 -6.17 13.96 19.75
C VAL A 366 -7.40 14.84 19.91
N ARG A 367 -7.39 16.06 19.35
CA ARG A 367 -8.57 16.93 19.35
C ARG A 367 -9.74 16.33 18.58
N MET A 368 -9.49 15.67 17.43
CA MET A 368 -10.52 14.93 16.71
C MET A 368 -11.18 13.85 17.57
N ALA A 369 -10.38 13.13 18.39
CA ALA A 369 -10.92 12.15 19.33
C ALA A 369 -11.75 12.82 20.44
N GLU A 370 -11.26 13.91 21.01
CA GLU A 370 -11.96 14.71 22.03
C GLU A 370 -13.30 15.26 21.52
N GLU A 371 -13.41 15.60 20.24
CA GLU A 371 -14.61 16.13 19.61
C GLU A 371 -15.61 15.03 19.19
N SER A 372 -15.14 13.80 18.99
CA SER A 372 -15.95 12.66 18.51
C SER A 372 -17.04 12.20 19.49
N ASP A 373 -18.03 11.45 19.00
CA ASP A 373 -19.12 10.88 19.80
C ASP A 373 -18.88 9.43 20.25
N VAL A 374 -17.64 8.94 20.15
CA VAL A 374 -17.26 7.59 20.55
C VAL A 374 -17.49 7.42 22.06
N LEU A 375 -18.42 6.54 22.45
CA LEU A 375 -18.78 6.25 23.84
C LEU A 375 -19.27 7.46 24.67
N ARG A 376 -19.84 8.48 24.02
CA ARG A 376 -20.53 9.59 24.71
C ARG A 376 -21.94 9.24 25.15
#